data_AF-A0ABD3X5T3-F1
#
_entry.id   AF-A0ABD3X5T3-F1
#
_cell.length_a   1.000
_cell.length_b   1.000
_cell.length_c   1.000
_cell.angle_alpha   90.00
_cell.angle_beta   90.00
_cell.angle_gamma   90.00
#
_symmetry.space_group_name_H-M   'P 1'
#
loop_
_entity.id
_entity.type
_entity.pdbx_description
1 polymer ?
#
loop_
_entity_poly.entity_id
_entity_poly.type
_entity_poly.pdbx_seq_one_letter_code
_entity_poly.pdbx_strand_id
1 'polypeptide(L)'
;MNLLLWTCVLTTFKVSMLATTGHLASMDGQLVRIIDDCNPNDPNSCGPRKCCVKEGLAYIPEATGPKPAYQIMCKTLGQTEDLCFTMPTTEICPCDTGLSCHVSFGSLGHCR
;
A
#
# COMPACT_ATOMS: atom_id res chain seq x y z
N MET A 1 26.50 51.83 -15.07
CA MET A 1 26.56 51.17 -13.75
C MET A 1 25.65 49.96 -13.78
N ASN A 2 26.27 48.79 -13.85
CA ASN A 2 25.63 47.47 -13.83
C ASN A 2 25.13 47.17 -12.42
N LEU A 3 23.83 47.00 -12.22
CA LEU A 3 23.28 46.32 -11.04
C LEU A 3 22.71 44.96 -11.46
N LEU A 4 23.52 43.94 -11.18
CA LEU A 4 23.17 42.53 -11.19
C LEU A 4 22.13 42.27 -10.10
N LEU A 5 20.84 42.20 -10.46
CA LEU A 5 19.84 41.54 -9.63
C LEU A 5 19.82 40.05 -9.99
N TRP A 6 20.60 39.28 -9.22
CA TRP A 6 20.43 37.83 -9.13
C TRP A 6 19.15 37.56 -8.33
N THR A 7 18.03 37.38 -9.03
CA THR A 7 16.85 36.76 -8.43
C THR A 7 17.15 35.28 -8.26
N CYS A 8 17.47 34.88 -7.03
CA CYS A 8 17.43 33.49 -6.59
C CYS A 8 16.04 32.93 -6.91
N VAL A 9 15.95 32.15 -7.99
CA VAL A 9 14.82 31.27 -8.22
C VAL A 9 14.90 30.20 -7.15
N LEU A 10 14.23 30.45 -6.01
CA LEU A 10 13.82 29.38 -5.11
C LEU A 10 12.82 28.52 -5.91
N THR A 11 13.34 27.58 -6.69
CA THR A 11 12.59 26.40 -7.09
C THR A 11 12.21 25.68 -5.81
N THR A 12 11.04 26.02 -5.27
CA THR A 12 10.37 25.24 -4.26
C THR A 12 10.09 23.90 -4.94
N PHE A 13 10.96 22.93 -4.69
CA PHE A 13 10.65 21.53 -4.94
C PHE A 13 9.42 21.23 -4.08
N LYS A 14 8.23 21.35 -4.68
CA LYS A 14 7.04 20.65 -4.21
C LYS A 14 7.36 19.18 -4.39
N VAL A 15 7.99 18.59 -3.38
CA VAL A 15 7.83 17.17 -3.12
C VAL A 15 6.34 17.03 -2.84
N SER A 16 5.59 16.68 -3.89
CA SER A 16 4.22 16.22 -3.75
C SER A 16 4.34 14.88 -3.04
N MET A 17 4.46 14.91 -1.71
CA MET A 17 4.04 13.80 -0.89
C MET A 17 2.58 13.61 -1.28
N LEU A 18 2.27 12.61 -2.10
CA LEU A 18 0.90 12.17 -2.26
C LEU A 18 0.49 11.72 -0.86
N ALA A 19 -0.13 12.64 -0.12
CA ALA A 19 -0.88 12.31 1.06
C ALA A 19 -2.00 11.40 0.54
N THR A 20 -1.80 10.09 0.64
CA THR A 20 -2.84 9.11 0.36
C THR A 20 -3.98 9.47 1.32
N THR A 21 -5.03 10.09 0.79
CA THR A 21 -6.17 10.67 1.53
C THR A 21 -7.05 9.54 2.06
N GLY A 22 -6.52 8.76 3.00
CA GLY A 22 -7.29 7.82 3.78
C GLY A 22 -7.72 8.41 5.11
N HIS A 23 -8.79 7.88 5.68
CA HIS A 23 -9.25 8.24 7.01
C HIS A 23 -8.77 7.22 8.05
N LEU A 24 -8.58 7.67 9.29
CA LEU A 24 -8.17 6.80 10.39
C LEU A 24 -9.41 6.24 11.09
N ALA A 25 -9.45 4.92 11.22
CA ALA A 25 -10.45 4.19 11.97
C ALA A 25 -9.77 3.31 13.03
N SER A 26 -10.52 2.93 14.06
CA SER A 26 -10.07 1.90 14.99
C SER A 26 -10.85 0.62 14.75
N MET A 27 -10.15 -0.45 14.41
CA MET A 27 -10.72 -1.79 14.20
C MET A 27 -10.05 -2.76 15.18
N ASP A 28 -10.84 -3.45 16.01
CA ASP A 28 -10.36 -4.42 17.01
C ASP A 28 -9.23 -3.89 17.92
N GLY A 29 -9.30 -2.60 18.29
CA GLY A 29 -8.30 -1.94 19.14
C GLY A 29 -7.00 -1.55 18.41
N GLN A 30 -6.88 -1.84 17.12
CA GLN A 30 -5.79 -1.42 16.24
C GLN A 30 -6.15 -0.11 15.54
N LEU A 31 -5.13 0.69 15.20
CA LEU A 31 -5.34 1.89 14.38
C LEU A 31 -5.15 1.51 12.91
N VAL A 32 -6.14 1.81 12.09
CA VAL A 32 -6.16 1.44 10.68
C VAL A 32 -6.39 2.69 9.84
N ARG A 33 -5.51 2.94 8.88
CA ARG A 33 -5.70 3.95 7.84
C ARG A 33 -6.44 3.31 6.66
N ILE A 34 -7.68 3.72 6.44
CA ILE A 34 -8.50 3.23 5.32
C ILE A 34 -8.28 4.17 4.13
N ILE A 35 -7.54 3.71 3.13
CA ILE A 35 -7.37 4.44 1.86
C ILE A 35 -8.56 4.17 0.95
N ASP A 36 -8.89 2.89 0.77
CA ASP A 36 -10.05 2.43 0.02
C ASP A 36 -10.95 1.65 0.98
N ASP A 37 -12.25 1.95 0.95
CA ASP A 37 -13.25 1.23 1.74
C ASP A 37 -13.48 -0.15 1.11
N CYS A 38 -12.66 -1.11 1.50
CA CYS A 38 -12.66 -2.47 0.98
C CYS A 38 -12.52 -3.49 2.12
N ASN A 39 -12.99 -4.72 1.88
CA ASN A 39 -12.92 -5.80 2.86
C ASN A 39 -11.83 -6.81 2.46
N PRO A 40 -10.74 -6.96 3.23
CA PRO A 40 -9.65 -7.90 2.93
C PRO A 40 -10.08 -9.37 2.85
N ASN A 41 -11.23 -9.71 3.45
CA ASN A 41 -11.77 -11.07 3.41
C ASN A 41 -12.74 -11.30 2.25
N ASP A 42 -13.10 -10.26 1.49
CA ASP A 42 -13.96 -10.36 0.32
C ASP A 42 -13.13 -10.10 -0.96
N PRO A 43 -12.88 -11.12 -1.80
CA PRO A 43 -12.08 -10.96 -3.01
C PRO A 43 -12.72 -10.00 -4.05
N ASN A 44 -14.01 -9.68 -3.92
CA ASN A 44 -14.71 -8.82 -4.88
C ASN A 44 -14.79 -7.34 -4.46
N SER A 45 -14.29 -6.97 -3.28
CA SER A 45 -14.51 -5.62 -2.72
C SER A 45 -13.85 -4.49 -3.52
N CYS A 46 -12.82 -4.79 -4.33
CA CYS A 46 -11.99 -3.80 -5.02
C CYS A 46 -12.25 -3.69 -6.53
N GLY A 47 -13.22 -4.44 -7.06
CA GLY A 47 -13.49 -4.54 -8.50
C GLY A 47 -12.54 -5.50 -9.24
N PRO A 48 -12.63 -5.57 -10.58
CA PRO A 48 -11.91 -6.57 -11.37
C PRO A 48 -10.39 -6.40 -11.31
N ARG A 49 -9.67 -7.53 -11.24
CA ARG A 49 -8.19 -7.60 -11.20
C ARG A 49 -7.54 -6.79 -10.07
N LYS A 50 -8.28 -6.61 -8.97
CA LYS A 50 -7.77 -6.01 -7.74
C LYS A 50 -8.16 -6.87 -6.54
N CYS A 51 -7.41 -6.76 -5.46
CA CYS A 51 -7.75 -7.32 -4.18
C CYS A 51 -7.63 -6.26 -3.08
N CYS A 52 -8.31 -6.47 -1.96
CA CYS A 52 -8.17 -5.63 -0.79
C CYS A 52 -7.04 -6.15 0.09
N VAL A 53 -6.06 -5.30 0.41
CA VAL A 53 -4.94 -5.66 1.28
C VAL A 53 -4.99 -4.90 2.60
N LYS A 54 -4.58 -5.57 3.67
CA LYS A 54 -4.28 -5.02 5.00
C LYS A 54 -2.76 -5.02 5.19
N GLU A 55 -2.12 -3.91 4.84
CA GLU A 55 -0.66 -3.75 4.92
C GLU A 55 -0.25 -3.25 6.31
N GLY A 56 0.73 -3.90 6.95
CA GLY A 56 1.30 -3.42 8.21
C GLY A 56 2.17 -2.18 7.99
N LEU A 57 1.96 -1.13 8.78
CA LEU A 57 2.76 0.09 8.78
C LEU A 57 3.71 0.10 9.98
N ALA A 58 4.96 0.45 9.73
CA ALA A 58 5.95 0.66 10.80
C ALA A 58 5.58 1.86 11.69
N TYR A 59 4.87 2.85 11.14
CA TYR A 59 4.51 4.08 11.84
C TYR A 59 3.33 4.78 11.16
N ILE A 60 2.37 5.27 11.96
CA ILE A 60 1.36 6.27 11.55
C ILE A 60 1.60 7.52 12.41
N PRO A 61 1.96 8.67 11.82
CA PRO A 61 2.30 9.89 12.56
C PRO A 61 1.19 10.40 13.48
N GLU A 62 -0.06 10.15 13.11
CA GLU A 62 -1.26 10.61 13.80
C GLU A 62 -1.69 9.65 14.94
N ALA A 63 -0.96 8.55 15.17
CA ALA A 63 -1.26 7.56 16.19
C ALA A 63 -0.60 7.90 17.54
N THR A 64 -1.39 8.05 18.60
CA THR A 64 -0.86 8.22 19.96
C THR A 64 -0.38 6.87 20.52
N GLY A 65 0.94 6.62 20.47
CA GLY A 65 1.61 5.46 21.06
C GLY A 65 2.00 4.35 20.06
N PRO A 66 2.76 3.33 20.50
CA PRO A 66 3.26 2.25 19.65
C PRO A 66 2.17 1.21 19.39
N LYS A 67 1.03 1.63 18.83
CA LYS A 67 -0.02 0.71 18.42
C LYS A 67 0.33 0.15 17.04
N PRO A 68 0.14 -1.16 16.79
CA PRO A 68 0.28 -1.70 15.45
C PRO A 68 -0.67 -0.95 14.54
N ALA A 69 -0.09 -0.37 13.51
CA ALA A 69 -0.76 0.47 12.53
C ALA A 69 -0.93 -0.33 11.25
N TYR A 70 -2.12 -0.29 10.66
CA TYR A 70 -2.37 -0.95 9.39
C TYR A 70 -2.91 0.04 8.38
N GLN A 71 -2.76 -0.29 7.11
CA GLN A 71 -3.40 0.41 6.01
C GLN A 71 -4.26 -0.57 5.22
N ILE A 72 -5.52 -0.20 4.98
CA ILE A 72 -6.42 -0.94 4.10
C ILE A 72 -6.51 -0.20 2.77
N MET A 73 -6.24 -0.92 1.67
CA MET A 73 -6.31 -0.35 0.33
C MET A 73 -6.56 -1.42 -0.73
N CYS A 74 -7.06 -0.99 -1.89
CA CYS A 74 -7.19 -1.85 -3.06
C CYS A 74 -5.89 -1.87 -3.86
N LYS A 75 -5.25 -3.03 -3.97
CA LYS A 75 -4.08 -3.25 -4.84
C LYS A 75 -4.45 -4.09 -6.06
N THR A 76 -3.69 -3.92 -7.14
CA THR A 76 -3.80 -4.80 -8.31
C THR A 76 -3.34 -6.21 -7.97
N LEU A 77 -3.89 -7.21 -8.66
CA LEU A 77 -3.37 -8.58 -8.58
C LEU A 77 -1.89 -8.64 -9.00
N GLY A 78 -1.15 -9.58 -8.43
CA GLY A 78 0.28 -9.75 -8.69
C GLY A 78 0.56 -10.13 -10.14
N GLN A 79 1.44 -9.39 -10.79
CA GLN A 79 1.89 -9.65 -12.16
C GLN A 79 3.15 -10.50 -12.16
N THR A 80 3.65 -10.84 -13.36
CA THR A 80 4.86 -11.66 -13.51
C THR A 80 6.04 -11.08 -12.72
N GLU A 81 6.72 -11.95 -11.98
CA GLU A 81 7.77 -11.66 -10.99
C GLU A 81 7.35 -10.85 -9.75
N ASP A 82 6.07 -10.51 -9.56
CA ASP A 82 5.62 -9.93 -8.29
C ASP A 82 5.67 -10.98 -7.17
N LEU A 83 5.92 -10.49 -5.95
CA LEU A 83 5.93 -11.31 -4.75
C LEU A 83 4.56 -11.95 -4.50
N CYS A 84 4.56 -13.25 -4.16
CA CYS A 84 3.34 -13.98 -3.84
C CYS A 84 3.54 -14.93 -2.67
N PHE A 85 2.43 -15.32 -2.06
CA PHE A 85 2.35 -16.38 -1.06
C PHE A 85 1.51 -17.53 -1.57
N THR A 86 1.90 -18.77 -1.24
CA THR A 86 1.10 -19.97 -1.58
C THR A 86 -0.11 -20.16 -0.71
N MET A 87 -0.10 -19.60 0.50
CA MET A 87 -1.26 -19.58 1.38
C MET A 87 -2.00 -18.26 1.26
N PRO A 88 -3.34 -18.25 1.37
CA PRO A 88 -4.11 -17.03 1.34
C PRO A 88 -3.69 -16.10 2.48
N THR A 89 -3.40 -14.85 2.14
CA THR A 89 -3.04 -13.78 3.08
C THR A 89 -3.79 -12.51 2.71
N THR A 90 -4.08 -11.68 3.69
CA THR A 90 -4.66 -10.34 3.48
C THR A 90 -3.60 -9.29 3.22
N GLU A 91 -2.31 -9.61 3.33
CA GLU A 91 -1.23 -8.61 3.22
C GLU A 91 -0.76 -8.38 1.78
N ILE A 92 -0.90 -9.41 0.92
CA ILE A 92 -0.43 -9.40 -0.46
C ILE A 92 -1.52 -9.97 -1.36
N CYS A 93 -1.75 -9.34 -2.51
CA CYS A 93 -2.70 -9.86 -3.51
C CYS A 93 -2.20 -11.17 -4.14
N PRO A 94 -3.11 -12.09 -4.47
CA PRO A 94 -2.75 -13.27 -5.24
C PRO A 94 -2.29 -12.88 -6.65
N CYS A 95 -1.61 -13.82 -7.31
CA CYS A 95 -1.23 -13.67 -8.71
C CYS A 95 -2.46 -13.49 -9.60
N ASP A 96 -2.29 -12.75 -10.68
CA ASP A 96 -3.34 -12.51 -11.65
C ASP A 96 -3.71 -13.77 -12.44
N THR A 97 -4.84 -13.70 -13.14
CA THR A 97 -5.38 -14.82 -13.90
C THR A 97 -4.37 -15.32 -14.94
N GLY A 98 -4.06 -16.61 -14.88
CA GLY A 98 -3.10 -17.25 -15.77
C GLY A 98 -1.67 -17.32 -15.22
N LEU A 99 -1.41 -16.72 -14.06
CA LEU A 99 -0.15 -16.83 -13.33
C LEU A 99 -0.30 -17.74 -12.11
N SER A 100 0.78 -18.39 -11.71
CA SER A 100 0.87 -19.23 -10.52
C SER A 100 2.00 -18.75 -9.61
N CYS A 101 1.86 -18.98 -8.30
CA CYS A 101 2.92 -18.61 -7.35
C CYS A 101 4.04 -19.67 -7.34
N HIS A 102 5.18 -19.34 -7.92
CA HIS A 102 6.37 -20.21 -7.93
C HIS A 102 7.22 -19.96 -6.68
N VAL A 103 7.14 -20.89 -5.73
CA VAL A 103 7.84 -20.82 -4.45
C VAL A 103 9.34 -20.87 -4.65
N SER A 104 10.04 -19.91 -4.04
CA SER A 104 11.51 -19.91 -3.96
C SER A 104 11.99 -20.28 -2.56
N PHE A 105 11.26 -19.89 -1.51
CA PHE A 105 11.63 -20.16 -0.13
C PHE A 105 10.39 -20.25 0.78
N GLY A 106 10.20 -21.39 1.45
CA GLY A 106 9.08 -21.58 2.38
C GLY A 106 7.71 -21.46 1.70
N SER A 107 6.89 -20.49 2.12
CA SER A 107 5.59 -20.16 1.50
C SER A 107 5.65 -18.94 0.57
N LEU A 108 6.84 -18.35 0.40
CA LEU A 108 7.07 -17.13 -0.35
C LEU A 108 7.68 -17.45 -1.73
N GLY A 109 7.16 -16.80 -2.75
CA GLY A 109 7.52 -17.03 -4.14
C GLY A 109 7.28 -15.81 -5.01
N HIS A 110 7.32 -16.02 -6.33
CA HIS A 110 7.00 -14.99 -7.31
C HIS A 110 5.99 -15.53 -8.33
N CYS A 111 5.13 -14.67 -8.84
CA CYS A 111 4.15 -15.02 -9.85
C CYS A 111 4.83 -15.32 -11.20
N ARG A 112 4.56 -16.47 -11.82
CA ARG A 112 5.03 -16.84 -13.16
C ARG A 112 3.95 -17.54 -13.97
#